data_AF-A0A7V2WGF4-F1
#
_entry.id   AF-A0A7V2WGF4-F1
#
_cell.length_a   1.000
_cell.length_b   1.000
_cell.length_c   1.000
_cell.angle_alpha   90.00
_cell.angle_beta   90.00
_cell.angle_gamma   90.00
#
_symmetry.space_group_name_H-M   'P 1'
#
loop_
_entity.id
_entity.type
_entity.pdbx_description
1 polymer ?
#
loop_
_entity_poly.entity_id
_entity_poly.type
_entity_poly.pdbx_seq_one_letter_code
_entity_poly.pdbx_strand_id
1 'polypeptide(L)'
;MKSIDSSMGFIKKCFKREPVPPFDLKKAVGKYLLDLPRCRKNVVIVSPDYGETHYTCEIVVAAEDLLPWAERHADSAWCSDQEEQAARKALPLWLRGAKKEDASLSYIPYCMYKVLRPYVLNVVNDGITNIYCLECQSLVYDIKMETLTEKAMVDWLWCTDIWTCPEGHQLFYEEHELHVYRKR
;
A
#
# COMPACT_ATOMS: atom_id res chain seq x y z
N MET A 1 -55.98 48.87 -22.82
CA MET A 1 -54.55 48.97 -23.18
C MET A 1 -53.76 48.96 -21.88
N LYS A 2 -52.88 47.95 -21.70
CA LYS A 2 -52.03 47.62 -20.52
C LYS A 2 -52.81 47.03 -19.32
N SER A 3 -52.41 45.96 -18.64
CA SER A 3 -51.30 45.01 -18.75
C SER A 3 -51.77 43.72 -18.06
N ILE A 4 -51.46 42.55 -18.63
CA ILE A 4 -51.63 41.23 -18.02
C ILE A 4 -50.29 40.90 -17.36
N ASP A 5 -50.21 40.87 -16.03
CA ASP A 5 -49.07 40.26 -15.36
C ASP A 5 -49.39 38.80 -15.07
N SER A 6 -48.92 37.99 -16.01
CA SER A 6 -48.76 36.54 -15.89
C SER A 6 -47.42 36.24 -15.25
N SER A 7 -47.39 35.14 -14.50
CA SER A 7 -46.24 34.29 -14.23
C SER A 7 -45.18 34.78 -13.24
N MET A 8 -44.99 33.98 -12.18
CA MET A 8 -43.74 33.23 -11.89
C MET A 8 -43.64 32.91 -10.40
N GLY A 9 -44.59 32.14 -9.88
CA GLY A 9 -44.48 31.51 -8.57
C GLY A 9 -43.94 30.09 -8.69
N PHE A 10 -42.72 29.88 -9.21
CA PHE A 10 -42.09 28.55 -9.19
C PHE A 10 -40.56 28.65 -9.08
N ILE A 11 -40.01 27.68 -8.35
CA ILE A 11 -38.58 27.35 -8.15
C ILE A 11 -37.86 28.11 -7.02
N LYS A 12 -38.17 27.72 -5.77
CA LYS A 12 -37.15 27.53 -4.73
C LYS A 12 -37.22 26.11 -4.19
N LYS A 13 -36.88 25.12 -5.02
CA LYS A 13 -36.39 23.83 -4.53
C LYS A 13 -34.96 24.06 -4.06
N CYS A 14 -34.81 24.59 -2.85
CA CYS A 14 -33.54 24.60 -2.14
C CYS A 14 -33.12 23.14 -1.96
N PHE A 15 -32.00 22.76 -2.57
CA PHE A 15 -31.28 21.53 -2.27
C PHE A 15 -30.92 21.53 -0.78
N LYS A 16 -31.78 20.96 0.07
CA LYS A 16 -31.42 20.57 1.42
C LYS A 16 -30.45 19.40 1.27
N ARG A 17 -29.15 19.69 1.20
CA ARG A 17 -28.13 18.65 1.42
C ARG A 17 -28.34 18.19 2.86
N GLU A 18 -28.76 16.95 3.03
CA GLU A 18 -28.72 16.32 4.34
C GLU A 18 -27.26 16.39 4.83
N PRO A 19 -27.02 16.78 6.09
CA PRO A 19 -25.67 16.83 6.62
C PRO A 19 -25.10 15.41 6.58
N VAL A 20 -24.02 15.23 5.81
CA VAL A 20 -23.24 13.99 5.85
C VAL A 20 -22.73 13.87 7.28
N PRO A 21 -23.03 12.76 8.00
CA PRO A 21 -22.55 12.59 9.35
C PRO A 21 -21.02 12.65 9.37
N PRO A 22 -20.42 13.26 10.41
CA PRO A 22 -18.97 13.34 10.51
C PRO A 22 -18.39 11.93 10.50
N PHE A 23 -17.28 11.77 9.78
CA PHE A 23 -16.58 10.50 9.75
C PHE A 23 -16.11 10.11 11.15
N ASP A 24 -16.45 8.88 11.54
CA ASP A 24 -16.04 8.31 12.81
C ASP A 24 -14.91 7.30 12.57
N LEU A 25 -13.69 7.75 12.85
CA LEU A 25 -12.48 6.94 12.71
C LEU A 25 -12.54 5.64 13.52
N LYS A 26 -13.08 5.67 14.74
CA LYS A 26 -13.17 4.47 15.59
C LYS A 26 -14.13 3.47 15.00
N LYS A 27 -15.27 3.95 14.49
CA LYS A 27 -16.25 3.12 13.80
C LYS A 27 -15.68 2.51 12.52
N ALA A 28 -14.93 3.27 11.73
CA ALA A 28 -14.28 2.79 10.51
C ALA A 28 -13.23 1.70 10.81
N VAL A 29 -12.35 1.94 11.80
CA VAL A 29 -11.38 0.93 12.26
C VAL A 29 -12.08 -0.33 12.76
N GLY A 30 -13.12 -0.18 13.58
CA GLY A 30 -13.90 -1.31 14.08
C GLY A 30 -14.54 -2.13 12.95
N LYS A 31 -15.08 -1.46 11.93
CA LYS A 31 -15.64 -2.10 10.74
C LYS A 31 -14.59 -2.92 9.99
N TYR A 32 -13.41 -2.35 9.74
CA TYR A 32 -12.32 -3.10 9.10
C TYR A 32 -11.95 -4.37 9.88
N LEU A 33 -11.81 -4.28 11.20
CA LEU A 33 -11.43 -5.45 12.00
C LEU A 33 -12.51 -6.55 12.04
N LEU A 34 -13.78 -6.21 11.78
CA LEU A 34 -14.88 -7.17 11.72
C LEU A 34 -15.02 -7.80 10.32
N ASP A 35 -14.82 -7.01 9.26
CA ASP A 35 -15.07 -7.42 7.88
C ASP A 35 -13.85 -8.12 7.23
N LEU A 36 -12.64 -7.85 7.73
CA LEU A 36 -11.41 -8.36 7.13
C LEU A 36 -11.09 -9.81 7.55
N PRO A 37 -10.46 -10.60 6.67
CA PRO A 37 -10.01 -11.93 7.03
C PRO A 37 -9.04 -11.85 8.20
N ARG A 38 -9.01 -12.88 9.04
CA ARG A 38 -8.13 -12.91 10.21
C ARG A 38 -6.65 -13.01 9.77
N CYS A 39 -5.80 -12.21 10.40
CA CYS A 39 -4.35 -12.28 10.20
C CYS A 39 -3.79 -13.65 10.60
N ARG A 40 -2.80 -14.13 9.84
CA ARG A 40 -2.04 -15.36 10.10
C ARG A 40 -0.60 -15.02 10.49
N LYS A 41 0.18 -16.02 10.89
CA LYS A 41 1.59 -15.81 11.29
C LYS A 41 2.40 -15.12 10.20
N ASN A 42 2.21 -15.54 8.95
CA ASN A 42 2.95 -15.04 7.80
C ASN A 42 2.01 -14.23 6.90
N VAL A 43 2.43 -13.02 6.53
CA VAL A 43 1.63 -12.07 5.77
C VAL A 43 2.27 -11.79 4.43
N VAL A 44 1.51 -11.95 3.35
CA VAL A 44 1.91 -11.54 2.00
C VAL A 44 1.68 -10.04 1.87
N ILE A 45 2.76 -9.27 1.81
CA ILE A 45 2.75 -7.81 1.73
C ILE A 45 2.91 -7.28 0.30
N VAL A 46 3.35 -8.14 -0.61
CA VAL A 46 3.41 -7.89 -2.06
C VAL A 46 2.94 -9.14 -2.78
N SER A 47 2.12 -8.95 -3.80
CA SER A 47 1.70 -10.00 -4.74
C SER A 47 1.24 -9.31 -6.03
N PRO A 48 1.45 -9.93 -7.21
CA PRO A 48 0.88 -9.43 -8.47
C PRO A 48 -0.65 -9.26 -8.40
N ASP A 49 -1.33 -9.99 -7.51
CA ASP A 49 -2.77 -9.90 -7.29
C ASP A 49 -3.24 -8.52 -6.80
N TYR A 50 -2.34 -7.69 -6.26
CA TYR A 50 -2.64 -6.30 -5.92
C TYR A 50 -2.65 -5.36 -7.13
N GLY A 51 -2.34 -5.86 -8.33
CA GLY A 51 -2.33 -5.10 -9.58
C GLY A 51 -1.07 -4.26 -9.80
N GLU A 52 0.00 -4.53 -9.05
CA GLU A 52 1.31 -3.92 -9.31
C GLU A 52 2.03 -4.62 -10.46
N THR A 53 2.64 -3.83 -11.33
CA THR A 53 3.42 -4.33 -12.47
C THR A 53 4.90 -4.47 -12.16
N HIS A 54 5.37 -3.89 -11.05
CA HIS A 54 6.79 -3.89 -10.69
C HIS A 54 7.23 -5.23 -10.08
N TYR A 55 6.32 -5.98 -9.46
CA TYR A 55 6.63 -7.23 -8.77
C TYR A 55 6.00 -8.43 -9.50
N THR A 56 6.82 -9.45 -9.71
CA THR A 56 6.44 -10.76 -10.27
C THR A 56 6.64 -11.90 -9.24
N CYS A 57 6.80 -11.51 -7.98
CA CYS A 57 7.02 -12.38 -6.83
C CYS A 57 6.05 -12.06 -5.70
N GLU A 58 6.02 -12.92 -4.69
CA GLU A 58 5.37 -12.60 -3.42
C GLU A 58 6.41 -12.27 -2.36
N ILE A 59 6.19 -11.19 -1.61
CA ILE A 59 7.02 -10.82 -0.46
C ILE A 59 6.23 -11.12 0.79
N VAL A 60 6.80 -11.95 1.66
CA VAL A 60 6.19 -12.46 2.88
C VAL A 60 6.97 -11.96 4.09
N VAL A 61 6.26 -11.54 5.13
CA VAL A 61 6.86 -11.12 6.40
C VAL A 61 6.09 -11.75 7.56
N ALA A 62 6.76 -12.06 8.66
CA ALA A 62 6.05 -12.48 9.86
C ALA A 62 5.25 -11.29 10.42
N ALA A 63 4.01 -11.52 10.84
CA ALA A 63 3.15 -10.46 11.38
C ALA A 63 3.78 -9.77 12.60
N GLU A 64 4.53 -10.53 13.42
CA GLU A 64 5.21 -10.01 14.60
C GLU A 64 6.41 -9.11 14.27
N ASP A 65 7.10 -9.35 13.14
CA ASP A 65 8.22 -8.53 12.69
C ASP A 65 7.74 -7.23 12.02
N LEU A 66 6.59 -7.26 11.33
CA LEU A 66 5.99 -6.06 10.73
C LEU A 66 5.30 -5.16 11.76
N LEU A 67 4.81 -5.72 12.87
CA LEU A 67 4.01 -5.01 13.87
C LEU A 67 4.69 -3.75 14.45
N PRO A 68 5.97 -3.76 14.87
CA PRO A 68 6.62 -2.56 15.40
C PRO A 68 6.64 -1.40 14.41
N TRP A 69 6.83 -1.67 13.12
CA TRP A 69 6.74 -0.65 12.08
C TRP A 69 5.30 -0.10 11.99
N ALA A 70 4.30 -0.98 11.96
CA ALA A 70 2.90 -0.58 11.82
C ALA A 70 2.42 0.28 13.00
N GLU A 71 2.85 -0.03 14.23
CA GLU A 71 2.54 0.77 15.42
C GLU A 71 3.15 2.17 15.34
N ARG A 72 4.45 2.26 15.03
CA ARG A 72 5.13 3.56 14.86
C ARG A 72 4.50 4.38 13.74
N HIS A 73 4.19 3.75 12.61
CA HIS A 73 3.59 4.45 11.47
C HIS A 73 2.17 4.93 11.80
N ALA A 74 1.39 4.13 12.52
CA ALA A 74 0.07 4.51 12.97
C ALA A 74 0.06 5.75 13.86
N ASP A 75 1.08 5.95 14.69
CA ASP A 75 1.14 7.06 15.65
C ASP A 75 1.84 8.31 15.11
N SER A 76 2.79 8.14 14.20
CA SER A 76 3.60 9.25 13.66
C SER A 76 3.05 9.89 12.38
N ALA A 77 2.22 9.18 11.60
CA ALA A 77 1.70 9.66 10.33
C ALA A 77 0.23 10.10 10.44
N TRP A 78 -0.05 11.29 9.93
CA TRP A 78 -1.40 11.82 9.75
C TRP A 78 -1.70 11.97 8.25
N CYS A 79 -2.80 11.39 7.79
CA CYS A 79 -3.31 11.59 6.44
C CYS A 79 -4.65 12.35 6.48
N SER A 80 -4.87 13.20 5.48
CA SER A 80 -6.15 13.88 5.28
C SER A 80 -7.24 12.95 4.73
N ASP A 81 -6.84 11.85 4.08
CA ASP A 81 -7.75 10.77 3.69
C ASP A 81 -8.14 9.96 4.93
N GLN A 82 -9.43 10.02 5.25
CA GLN A 82 -10.02 9.41 6.43
C GLN A 82 -10.05 7.87 6.36
N GLU A 83 -10.25 7.30 5.17
CA GLU A 83 -10.23 5.85 4.96
C GLU A 83 -8.80 5.32 5.05
N GLU A 84 -7.82 6.04 4.48
CA GLU A 84 -6.41 5.71 4.63
C GLU A 84 -5.97 5.80 6.10
N GLN A 85 -6.40 6.85 6.82
CA GLN A 85 -6.11 6.99 8.25
C GLN A 85 -6.74 5.86 9.08
N ALA A 86 -7.95 5.41 8.72
CA ALA A 86 -8.57 4.25 9.34
C ALA A 86 -7.78 2.96 9.06
N ALA A 87 -7.35 2.74 7.81
CA ALA A 87 -6.56 1.57 7.43
C ALA A 87 -5.22 1.55 8.18
N ARG A 88 -4.56 2.70 8.28
CA ARG A 88 -3.32 2.91 9.03
C ARG A 88 -3.49 2.56 10.51
N LYS A 89 -4.58 2.99 11.16
CA LYS A 89 -4.87 2.64 12.56
C LYS A 89 -5.32 1.18 12.74
N ALA A 90 -5.96 0.59 11.74
CA ALA A 90 -6.42 -0.80 11.80
C ALA A 90 -5.29 -1.81 11.59
N LEU A 91 -4.28 -1.49 10.78
CA LEU A 91 -3.17 -2.40 10.46
C LEU A 91 -2.49 -3.02 11.69
N PRO A 92 -1.97 -2.26 12.68
CA PRO A 92 -1.34 -2.86 13.85
C PRO A 92 -2.31 -3.70 14.69
N LEU A 93 -3.60 -3.34 14.74
CA LEU A 93 -4.63 -4.12 15.44
C LEU A 93 -4.88 -5.47 14.74
N TRP A 94 -4.90 -5.46 13.41
CA TRP A 94 -5.03 -6.66 12.59
C TRP A 94 -3.83 -7.59 12.76
N LEU A 95 -2.60 -7.05 12.71
CA LEU A 95 -1.36 -7.82 12.93
C LEU A 95 -1.29 -8.44 14.32
N ARG A 96 -1.69 -7.73 15.39
CA ARG A 96 -1.77 -8.30 16.75
C ARG A 96 -2.75 -9.48 16.85
N GLY A 97 -3.76 -9.54 15.97
CA GLY A 97 -4.73 -10.62 15.90
C GLY A 97 -4.23 -11.91 15.23
N ALA A 98 -2.97 -11.93 14.80
CA ALA A 98 -2.36 -13.05 14.09
C ALA A 98 -2.48 -14.37 14.87
N LYS A 99 -3.00 -15.42 14.21
CA LYS A 99 -2.95 -16.79 14.73
C LYS A 99 -1.54 -17.36 14.57
N LYS A 100 -0.82 -17.56 15.68
CA LYS A 100 0.58 -18.00 15.65
C LYS A 100 0.75 -19.47 15.24
N GLU A 101 -0.28 -20.27 15.46
CA GLU A 101 -0.28 -21.72 15.22
C GLU A 101 -0.62 -22.07 13.77
N ASP A 102 -1.12 -21.10 12.99
CA ASP A 102 -1.48 -21.27 11.58
C ASP A 102 -0.27 -20.92 10.69
N ALA A 103 0.32 -21.95 10.06
CA ALA A 103 1.46 -21.79 9.17
C ALA A 103 1.08 -21.28 7.76
N SER A 104 -0.21 -21.19 7.44
CA SER A 104 -0.65 -20.69 6.14
C SER A 104 -0.47 -19.18 6.01
N LEU A 105 -0.49 -18.70 4.76
CA LEU A 105 -0.31 -17.28 4.44
C LEU A 105 -1.63 -16.52 4.53
N SER A 106 -1.59 -15.28 5.03
CA SER A 106 -2.69 -14.32 4.84
C SER A 106 -2.22 -13.17 3.97
N TYR A 107 -3.01 -12.79 2.98
CA TYR A 107 -2.77 -11.57 2.20
C TYR A 107 -3.13 -10.36 3.05
N ILE A 108 -2.26 -9.35 3.04
CA ILE A 108 -2.60 -8.08 3.67
C ILE A 108 -3.84 -7.48 2.97
N PRO A 109 -4.86 -7.05 3.72
CA PRO A 109 -6.04 -6.42 3.12
C PRO A 109 -5.68 -5.22 2.24
N TYR A 110 -6.32 -5.10 1.07
CA TYR A 110 -5.95 -4.09 0.07
C TYR A 110 -5.98 -2.64 0.60
N CYS A 111 -6.89 -2.30 1.52
CA CYS A 111 -6.90 -0.99 2.15
C CYS A 111 -5.64 -0.72 3.01
N MET A 112 -5.13 -1.73 3.69
CA MET A 112 -3.90 -1.67 4.48
C MET A 112 -2.66 -1.77 3.60
N TYR A 113 -2.74 -2.55 2.52
CA TYR A 113 -1.70 -2.62 1.51
C TYR A 113 -1.35 -1.23 0.96
N LYS A 114 -2.35 -0.39 0.65
CA LYS A 114 -2.11 0.99 0.18
C LYS A 114 -1.27 1.83 1.17
N VAL A 115 -1.41 1.59 2.46
CA VAL A 115 -0.62 2.26 3.51
C VAL A 115 0.81 1.73 3.53
N LEU A 116 1.00 0.42 3.35
CA LEU A 116 2.29 -0.25 3.39
C LEU A 116 3.10 -0.08 2.10
N ARG A 117 2.43 0.01 0.96
CA ARG A 117 2.99 0.04 -0.40
C ARG A 117 4.21 0.98 -0.56
N PRO A 118 4.18 2.24 -0.10
CA PRO A 118 5.32 3.15 -0.23
C PRO A 118 6.56 2.75 0.58
N TYR A 119 6.43 1.76 1.47
CA TYR A 119 7.46 1.34 2.42
C TYR A 119 7.91 -0.10 2.19
N VAL A 120 7.41 -0.79 1.16
CA VAL A 120 7.76 -2.19 0.87
C VAL A 120 9.27 -2.36 0.73
N LEU A 121 9.94 -1.50 -0.04
CA LEU A 121 11.40 -1.56 -0.20
C LEU A 121 12.14 -1.37 1.14
N ASN A 122 11.63 -0.51 2.04
CA ASN A 122 12.22 -0.37 3.38
C ASN A 122 12.09 -1.65 4.19
N VAL A 123 10.93 -2.29 4.15
CA VAL A 123 10.67 -3.57 4.83
C VAL A 123 11.56 -4.69 4.26
N VAL A 124 11.80 -4.71 2.95
CA VAL A 124 12.75 -5.65 2.32
C VAL A 124 14.18 -5.37 2.78
N ASN A 125 14.61 -4.11 2.78
CA ASN A 125 15.96 -3.70 3.19
C ASN A 125 16.23 -3.94 4.68
N ASP A 126 15.20 -3.99 5.53
CA ASP A 126 15.32 -4.37 6.95
C ASP A 126 15.65 -5.86 7.14
N GLY A 127 15.61 -6.68 6.08
CA GLY A 127 16.03 -8.09 6.11
C GLY A 127 15.08 -9.04 6.83
N ILE A 128 13.84 -8.60 7.09
CA ILE A 128 12.79 -9.37 7.78
C ILE A 128 11.84 -10.10 6.82
N THR A 129 12.09 -10.03 5.51
CA THR A 129 11.22 -10.59 4.48
C THR A 129 11.74 -11.92 3.94
N ASN A 130 10.81 -12.74 3.47
CA ASN A 130 11.06 -13.89 2.63
C ASN A 130 10.43 -13.62 1.27
N ILE A 131 11.17 -13.87 0.19
CA ILE A 131 10.69 -13.62 -1.17
C ILE A 131 10.42 -14.96 -1.84
N TYR A 132 9.23 -15.10 -2.43
CA TYR A 132 8.77 -16.30 -3.11
C TYR A 132 8.67 -16.02 -4.61
N CYS A 133 9.45 -16.76 -5.40
CA CYS A 133 9.40 -16.65 -6.85
C CYS A 133 8.20 -17.46 -7.37
N LEU A 134 7.29 -16.81 -8.09
CA LEU A 134 6.10 -17.45 -8.64
C LEU A 134 6.42 -18.40 -9.80
N GLU A 135 7.48 -18.12 -10.55
CA GLU A 135 7.96 -19.01 -11.63
C GLU A 135 8.63 -20.27 -11.09
N CYS A 136 9.54 -20.13 -10.11
CA CYS A 136 10.18 -21.28 -9.45
C CYS A 136 9.25 -22.04 -8.50
N GLN A 137 8.18 -21.40 -8.02
CA GLN A 137 7.31 -21.89 -6.95
C GLN A 137 8.09 -22.24 -5.67
N SER A 138 9.05 -21.38 -5.31
CA SER A 138 9.91 -21.60 -4.14
C SER A 138 10.34 -20.29 -3.48
N LEU A 139 10.76 -20.39 -2.22
CA LEU A 139 11.47 -19.33 -1.53
C LEU A 139 12.83 -19.07 -2.20
N VAL A 140 13.21 -17.80 -2.27
CA VAL A 140 14.46 -17.32 -2.82
C VAL A 140 15.30 -16.75 -1.68
N TYR A 141 16.51 -17.29 -1.51
CA TYR A 141 17.44 -16.86 -0.46
C TYR A 141 18.52 -15.92 -1.00
N ASP A 142 19.01 -16.19 -2.22
CA ASP A 142 20.08 -15.42 -2.86
C ASP A 142 19.52 -14.56 -3.98
N ILE A 143 18.91 -13.44 -3.60
CA ILE A 143 18.35 -12.48 -4.56
C ILE A 143 19.48 -11.64 -5.12
N LYS A 144 19.61 -11.63 -6.45
CA LYS A 144 20.53 -10.74 -7.14
C LYS A 144 19.82 -9.41 -7.39
N MET A 145 20.27 -8.36 -6.70
CA MET A 145 19.77 -7.00 -6.85
C MET A 145 20.79 -6.17 -7.63
N GLU A 146 20.36 -5.56 -8.73
CA GLU A 146 21.20 -4.75 -9.60
C GLU A 146 20.54 -3.40 -9.88
N THR A 147 21.33 -2.33 -9.85
CA THR A 147 20.93 -1.01 -10.34
C THR A 147 21.70 -0.72 -11.62
N LEU A 148 21.00 -0.67 -12.75
CA LEU A 148 21.57 -0.39 -14.06
C LEU A 148 21.42 1.10 -14.37
N THR A 149 22.53 1.80 -14.63
CA THR A 149 22.47 3.17 -15.15
C THR A 149 22.42 3.13 -16.67
N GLU A 150 21.30 3.51 -17.28
CA GLU A 150 21.12 3.40 -18.73
C GLU A 150 21.66 4.63 -19.47
N LYS A 151 21.40 5.84 -18.95
CA LYS A 151 21.77 7.10 -19.61
C LYS A 151 22.10 8.17 -18.59
N ALA A 152 23.27 8.78 -18.76
CA ALA A 152 23.66 9.99 -18.06
C ALA A 152 23.66 11.17 -19.04
N MET A 153 22.71 12.08 -18.86
CA MET A 153 22.79 13.44 -19.42
C MET A 153 23.33 14.39 -18.35
N VAL A 154 23.68 15.61 -18.74
CA VAL A 154 24.39 16.59 -17.88
C VAL A 154 23.74 16.74 -16.50
N ASP A 155 22.40 16.78 -16.46
CA ASP A 155 21.62 16.96 -15.23
C ASP A 155 20.65 15.80 -14.93
N TRP A 156 20.60 14.75 -15.75
CA TRP A 156 19.64 13.64 -15.61
C TRP A 156 20.32 12.27 -15.66
N LEU A 157 19.90 11.37 -14.76
CA LEU A 157 20.29 9.97 -14.73
C LEU A 157 19.04 9.10 -14.81
N TRP A 158 19.06 8.11 -15.69
CA TRP A 158 18.04 7.07 -15.77
C TRP A 158 18.62 5.79 -15.17
N CYS A 159 17.98 5.31 -14.12
CA CYS A 159 18.40 4.12 -13.37
C CYS A 159 17.27 3.10 -13.35
N THR A 160 17.62 1.83 -13.50
CA THR A 160 16.68 0.72 -13.48
C THR A 160 17.10 -0.24 -12.38
N ASP A 161 16.23 -0.44 -11.40
CA ASP A 161 16.43 -1.42 -10.32
C ASP A 161 15.79 -2.75 -10.72
N ILE A 162 16.59 -3.82 -10.71
CA ILE A 162 16.16 -5.16 -11.14
C ILE A 162 16.53 -6.16 -10.05
N TRP A 163 15.57 -6.98 -9.63
CA TRP A 163 15.84 -8.14 -8.78
C TRP A 163 15.59 -9.43 -9.54
N THR A 164 16.49 -10.40 -9.42
CA THR A 164 16.36 -11.72 -10.03
C THR A 164 16.58 -12.84 -9.03
N CYS A 165 15.89 -13.96 -9.23
CA CYS A 165 16.17 -15.19 -8.50
C CYS A 165 17.41 -15.90 -9.10
N PRO A 166 17.98 -16.92 -8.42
CA PRO A 166 19.13 -17.68 -8.92
C PRO A 166 18.95 -18.31 -10.32
N GLU A 167 17.71 -18.64 -10.69
CA GLU A 167 17.36 -19.19 -12.02
C GLU A 167 17.21 -18.10 -13.10
N GLY A 168 17.35 -16.82 -12.72
CA GLY A 168 17.27 -15.68 -13.64
C GLY A 168 15.87 -15.10 -13.84
N HIS A 169 14.83 -15.65 -13.21
CA HIS A 169 13.49 -15.03 -13.27
C HIS A 169 13.49 -13.67 -12.58
N GLN A 170 12.85 -12.68 -13.23
CA GLN A 170 12.66 -11.35 -12.67
C GLN A 170 11.70 -11.45 -11.47
N LEU A 171 12.01 -10.74 -10.39
CA LEU A 171 11.19 -10.65 -9.18
C LEU A 171 10.66 -9.22 -8.97
N PHE A 172 11.47 -8.23 -9.35
CA PHE A 172 11.18 -6.81 -9.23
C PHE A 172 11.81 -6.03 -10.38
N TYR A 173 11.13 -4.99 -10.84
CA TYR A 173 11.59 -4.03 -11.84
C TYR A 173 11.01 -2.65 -11.56
N GLU A 174 11.87 -1.63 -11.47
CA GLU A 174 11.44 -0.25 -11.38
C GLU A 174 12.41 0.69 -12.12
N GLU A 175 11.86 1.62 -12.89
CA GLU A 175 12.61 2.68 -13.56
C GLU A 175 12.51 3.98 -12.77
N HIS A 176 13.65 4.65 -12.61
CA HIS A 176 13.77 5.91 -11.90
C HIS A 176 14.45 6.96 -12.76
N GLU A 177 13.87 8.16 -12.76
CA GLU A 177 14.51 9.36 -13.29
C GLU A 177 15.07 10.20 -12.13
N LEU A 178 16.38 10.43 -12.14
CA LEU A 178 17.09 11.18 -11.11
C LEU A 178 17.62 12.50 -11.69
N HIS A 179 17.28 13.61 -11.03
CA HIS A 179 17.81 14.92 -11.38
C HIS A 179 19.05 15.24 -10.51
N VAL A 180 20.21 15.40 -11.16
CA VAL A 180 21.50 15.58 -10.49
C VAL A 180 21.86 17.05 -10.40
N TYR A 181 21.66 17.65 -9.22
CA TYR A 181 22.15 19.01 -8.96
C TYR A 181 23.65 19.00 -8.64
N ARG A 182 24.49 19.39 -9.62
CA ARG A 182 25.91 19.65 -9.36
C ARG A 182 26.08 21.03 -8.74
N LYS A 183 26.49 21.09 -7.46
CA LYS A 183 27.04 22.34 -6.89
C LYS A 183 28.36 22.66 -7.61
N ARG A 184 28.45 23.86 -8.18
CA ARG A 184 29.69 24.41 -8.78
C ARG A 184 30.73 24.73 -7.73
#